data_AF-A0A7K7VP47-F1
#
_entry.id   AF-A0A7K7VP47-F1
#
_cell.length_a   1.000
_cell.length_b   1.000
_cell.length_c   1.000
_cell.angle_alpha   90.00
_cell.angle_beta   90.00
_cell.angle_gamma   90.00
#
_symmetry.space_group_name_H-M   'P 1'
#
loop_
_entity.id
_entity.type
_entity.pdbx_description
1 polymer ?
#
loop_
_entity_poly.entity_id
_entity_poly.type
_entity_poly.pdbx_seq_one_letter_code
_entity_poly.pdbx_strand_id
1 'polypeptide(L)'
;IIDPYVPPEGDARLTTLSKDGLKQKVEKFKQSAASQLANWVCFSCSFNKQKLHSLVTERCYSEMVRGNRYKTIRWSFIESLEPPRVVHIRCHSMVNEGNLYGQVTVRMHTRQTLAIYDRFGRLMYGGEQVPKDVLEYVVFEKHLVNVYGTWRMHGKIVPAWAPPKDPIVKVMLPG
;
A
#
# COMPACT_ATOMS: atom_id res chain seq x y z
N ILE A 1 11.76 2.63 5.58
CA ILE A 1 10.95 3.38 6.57
C ILE A 1 11.92 3.78 7.66
N ILE A 2 12.02 5.07 7.97
CA ILE A 2 13.03 5.60 8.90
C ILE A 2 12.55 5.40 10.34
N ASP A 3 11.37 5.93 10.66
CA ASP A 3 10.65 5.64 11.90
C ASP A 3 9.29 5.01 11.56
N PRO A 4 9.07 3.72 11.86
CA PRO A 4 7.78 3.10 11.61
C PRO A 4 6.75 3.70 12.56
N TYR A 5 5.71 4.31 11.99
CA TYR A 5 4.55 4.72 12.78
C TYR A 5 3.94 3.48 13.43
N VAL A 6 3.80 3.48 14.75
CA VAL A 6 3.13 2.42 15.51
C VAL A 6 1.68 2.84 15.73
N PRO A 7 0.71 2.22 15.02
CA PRO A 7 -0.69 2.57 15.21
C PRO A 7 -1.18 2.07 16.57
N PRO A 8 -1.92 2.88 17.35
CA PRO A 8 -2.42 2.49 18.65
C PRO A 8 -3.49 1.40 18.52
N GLU A 9 -3.55 0.46 19.49
CA GLU A 9 -4.42 -0.73 19.45
C GLU A 9 -5.93 -0.42 19.34
N GLY A 10 -6.34 0.79 19.73
CA GLY A 10 -7.72 1.28 19.63
C GLY A 10 -8.09 1.94 18.29
N ASP A 11 -7.16 2.09 17.35
CA ASP A 11 -7.40 2.77 16.06
C ASP A 11 -8.31 1.96 15.12
N ALA A 12 -8.56 0.69 15.43
CA ALA A 12 -9.62 -0.11 14.81
C ALA A 12 -11.03 0.29 15.28
N ARG A 13 -11.16 0.95 16.45
CA ARG A 13 -12.44 1.30 17.09
C ARG A 13 -12.74 2.81 17.12
N LEU A 14 -11.72 3.67 17.01
CA LEU A 14 -11.86 5.13 17.13
C LEU A 14 -12.11 5.79 15.76
N THR A 15 -13.36 5.80 15.29
CA THR A 15 -13.72 6.43 13.99
C THR A 15 -14.84 7.45 14.10
N THR A 16 -14.80 8.31 15.11
CA THR A 16 -15.60 9.55 15.12
C THR A 16 -14.78 10.69 15.69
N LEU A 17 -14.10 11.47 14.84
CA LEU A 17 -13.81 12.87 15.14
C LEU A 17 -13.41 13.59 13.85
N SER A 18 -14.31 14.50 13.48
CA SER A 18 -14.20 15.50 12.44
C SER A 18 -13.39 16.68 12.97
N LYS A 19 -12.37 17.12 12.23
CA LYS A 19 -11.90 18.52 12.29
C LYS A 19 -11.59 19.02 10.89
N ASP A 20 -12.41 19.99 10.51
CA ASP A 20 -12.40 20.69 9.23
C ASP A 20 -11.29 21.74 9.25
N GLY A 21 -10.30 21.61 8.37
CA GLY A 21 -9.21 22.60 8.27
C GLY A 21 -8.22 22.41 7.13
N LEU A 22 -8.11 21.21 6.53
CA LEU A 22 -7.16 20.94 5.44
C LEU A 22 -7.76 20.02 4.35
N LYS A 23 -9.05 20.21 4.04
CA LYS A 23 -9.83 19.23 3.28
C LYS A 23 -9.39 19.09 1.82
N GLN A 24 -9.19 20.17 1.07
CA GLN A 24 -9.13 20.06 -0.39
C GLN A 24 -7.81 19.50 -0.96
N LYS A 25 -6.64 19.94 -0.44
CA LYS A 25 -5.33 19.42 -0.88
C LYS A 25 -5.07 18.03 -0.35
N VAL A 26 -5.49 17.75 0.89
CA VAL A 26 -5.36 16.41 1.46
C VAL A 26 -6.35 15.46 0.77
N GLU A 27 -7.58 15.88 0.43
CA GLU A 27 -8.48 15.03 -0.37
C GLU A 27 -7.97 14.75 -1.77
N LYS A 28 -7.35 15.73 -2.46
CA LYS A 28 -6.68 15.45 -3.73
C LYS A 28 -5.50 14.49 -3.56
N PHE A 29 -4.72 14.62 -2.50
CA PHE A 29 -3.62 13.70 -2.19
C PHE A 29 -4.12 12.30 -1.82
N LYS A 30 -5.22 12.21 -1.08
CA LYS A 30 -5.92 10.99 -0.66
C LYS A 30 -6.53 10.25 -1.85
N GLN A 31 -7.27 10.94 -2.70
CA GLN A 31 -7.80 10.41 -3.96
C GLN A 31 -6.67 9.99 -4.91
N SER A 32 -5.58 10.77 -4.97
CA SER A 32 -4.39 10.40 -5.74
C SER A 32 -3.69 9.18 -5.14
N ALA A 33 -3.60 9.04 -3.82
CA ALA A 33 -2.96 7.91 -3.15
C ALA A 33 -3.79 6.62 -3.30
N ALA A 34 -5.13 6.72 -3.19
CA ALA A 34 -6.05 5.61 -3.45
C ALA A 34 -6.03 5.20 -4.94
N SER A 35 -6.01 6.18 -5.85
CA SER A 35 -5.84 5.94 -7.29
C SER A 35 -4.47 5.34 -7.61
N GLN A 36 -3.41 5.76 -6.92
CA GLN A 36 -2.06 5.20 -7.08
C GLN A 36 -1.99 3.78 -6.54
N LEU A 37 -2.63 3.45 -5.42
CA LEU A 37 -2.77 2.08 -4.93
C LEU A 37 -3.59 1.21 -5.89
N ALA A 38 -4.67 1.75 -6.44
CA ALA A 38 -5.50 1.03 -7.40
C ALA A 38 -4.76 0.76 -8.71
N ASN A 39 -4.06 1.77 -9.23
CA ASN A 39 -3.15 1.59 -10.34
C ASN A 39 -2.01 0.62 -9.98
N TRP A 40 -1.47 0.68 -8.77
CA TRP A 40 -0.34 -0.15 -8.31
C TRP A 40 -0.66 -1.64 -8.31
N VAL A 41 -1.79 -2.08 -7.73
CA VAL A 41 -2.12 -3.51 -7.74
C VAL A 41 -2.62 -3.97 -9.11
N CYS A 42 -3.42 -3.15 -9.82
CA CYS A 42 -3.85 -3.45 -11.19
C CYS A 42 -2.66 -3.54 -12.16
N PHE A 43 -1.60 -2.74 -11.97
CA PHE A 43 -0.38 -2.83 -12.77
C PHE A 43 0.53 -3.99 -12.41
N SER A 44 0.54 -4.44 -11.14
CA SER A 44 1.19 -5.70 -10.79
C SER A 44 0.57 -6.89 -11.54
N CYS A 45 -0.71 -6.79 -11.92
CA CYS A 45 -1.40 -7.81 -12.73
C CYS A 45 -1.07 -7.71 -14.24
N SER A 46 -0.75 -6.51 -14.76
CA SER A 46 -0.47 -6.28 -16.19
C SER A 46 1.03 -6.16 -16.56
N PHE A 47 1.94 -6.30 -15.59
CA PHE A 47 3.40 -6.41 -15.79
C PHE A 47 4.09 -5.24 -16.53
N ASN A 48 3.53 -4.02 -16.51
CA ASN A 48 4.22 -2.85 -17.10
C ASN A 48 5.30 -2.31 -16.16
N LYS A 49 6.52 -2.82 -16.34
CA LYS A 49 7.69 -2.49 -15.49
C LYS A 49 8.01 -1.00 -15.46
N GLN A 50 7.93 -0.30 -16.59
CA GLN A 50 8.34 1.10 -16.71
C GLN A 50 7.46 2.03 -15.86
N LYS A 51 6.14 1.85 -15.90
CA LYS A 51 5.21 2.63 -15.06
C LYS A 51 5.31 2.24 -13.58
N LEU A 52 5.65 1.00 -13.27
CA LEU A 52 5.79 0.59 -11.86
C LEU A 52 7.01 1.26 -11.19
N HIS A 53 8.11 1.41 -11.91
CA HIS A 53 9.31 2.12 -11.43
C HIS A 53 9.07 3.62 -11.16
N SER A 54 8.08 4.25 -11.81
CA SER A 54 7.74 5.66 -11.55
C SER A 54 6.81 5.85 -10.35
N LEU A 55 6.04 4.82 -9.98
CA LEU A 55 5.07 4.84 -8.88
C LEU A 55 5.63 4.31 -7.54
N VAL A 56 6.64 3.46 -7.60
CA VAL A 56 7.16 2.71 -6.44
C VAL A 56 8.66 2.98 -6.27
N THR A 57 9.14 3.02 -5.03
CA THR A 57 10.58 3.07 -4.78
C THR A 57 11.25 1.74 -5.16
N GLU A 58 12.55 1.78 -5.44
CA GLU A 58 13.29 0.58 -5.83
C GLU A 58 13.23 -0.54 -4.79
N ARG A 59 13.20 -0.15 -3.50
CA ARG A 59 13.04 -1.08 -2.38
C ARG A 59 11.72 -1.84 -2.46
N CYS A 60 10.61 -1.11 -2.56
CA CYS A 60 9.29 -1.73 -2.60
C CYS A 60 9.07 -2.51 -3.90
N TYR A 61 9.62 -2.03 -5.03
CA TYR A 61 9.59 -2.77 -6.30
C TYR A 61 10.25 -4.15 -6.18
N SER A 62 11.43 -4.23 -5.55
CA SER A 62 12.14 -5.50 -5.36
C SER A 62 11.32 -6.51 -4.56
N GLU A 63 10.70 -6.07 -3.47
CA GLU A 63 9.86 -6.93 -2.62
C GLU A 63 8.62 -7.44 -3.38
N MET A 64 7.97 -6.57 -4.15
CA MET A 64 6.80 -6.93 -4.94
C MET A 64 7.11 -7.95 -6.06
N VAL A 65 8.16 -7.69 -6.83
CA VAL A 65 8.45 -8.50 -8.03
C VAL A 65 9.05 -9.85 -7.65
N ARG A 66 9.89 -9.90 -6.60
CA ARG A 66 10.55 -11.15 -6.19
C ARG A 66 9.56 -12.22 -5.73
N GLY A 67 8.55 -11.85 -4.92
CA GLY A 67 7.56 -12.80 -4.40
C GLY A 67 6.55 -13.29 -5.44
N ASN A 68 6.34 -12.51 -6.51
CA ASN A 68 5.20 -12.67 -7.43
C ASN A 68 5.60 -13.04 -8.87
N ARG A 69 6.88 -13.25 -9.16
CA ARG A 69 7.39 -13.53 -10.53
C ARG A 69 6.68 -14.69 -11.24
N TYR A 70 6.17 -15.65 -10.49
CA TYR A 70 5.51 -16.84 -11.01
C TYR A 70 4.07 -17.00 -10.50
N LYS A 71 3.41 -15.90 -10.10
CA LYS A 71 2.04 -15.91 -9.60
C LYS A 71 1.22 -14.91 -10.38
N THR A 72 -0.02 -15.28 -10.70
CA THR A 72 -0.98 -14.36 -11.30
C THR A 72 -1.79 -13.74 -10.17
N ILE A 73 -1.74 -12.43 -10.03
CA ILE A 73 -2.46 -11.71 -8.98
C ILE A 73 -3.59 -10.95 -9.62
N ARG A 74 -4.84 -11.33 -9.33
CA ARG A 74 -6.02 -10.52 -9.65
C ARG A 74 -6.42 -9.73 -8.43
N TRP A 75 -6.56 -8.43 -8.60
CA TRP A 75 -6.99 -7.54 -7.54
C TRP A 75 -7.98 -6.53 -8.09
N SER A 76 -8.99 -6.22 -7.30
CA SER A 76 -9.94 -5.17 -7.61
C SER A 76 -10.17 -4.27 -6.40
N PHE A 77 -10.22 -2.97 -6.67
CA PHE A 77 -10.72 -1.98 -5.74
C PHE A 77 -12.24 -1.94 -5.83
N ILE A 78 -12.93 -2.11 -4.70
CA ILE A 78 -14.39 -2.00 -4.68
C ILE A 78 -14.78 -0.61 -4.23
N GLU A 79 -14.52 -0.31 -2.96
CA GLU A 79 -14.95 0.93 -2.33
C GLU A 79 -14.01 1.34 -1.19
N SER A 80 -14.02 2.62 -0.87
CA SER A 80 -13.33 3.15 0.32
C SER A 80 -14.34 3.20 1.46
N LEU A 81 -14.15 2.38 2.49
CA LEU A 81 -15.02 2.40 3.68
C LEU A 81 -14.83 3.69 4.48
N GLU A 82 -13.58 4.13 4.59
CA GLU A 82 -13.25 5.44 5.14
C GLU A 82 -12.38 6.24 4.18
N PRO A 83 -12.49 7.58 4.18
CA PRO A 83 -11.55 8.41 3.44
C PRO A 83 -10.15 8.20 4.03
N PRO A 84 -9.11 7.96 3.20
CA PRO A 84 -7.77 7.71 3.70
C PRO A 84 -7.30 8.93 4.50
N ARG A 85 -6.48 8.74 5.54
CA ARG A 85 -6.05 9.83 6.42
C ARG A 85 -4.53 9.82 6.54
N VAL A 86 -3.92 10.99 6.44
CA VAL A 86 -2.51 11.14 6.74
C VAL A 86 -2.36 11.06 8.25
N VAL A 87 -1.63 10.05 8.73
CA VAL A 87 -1.45 9.82 10.17
C VAL A 87 -0.11 10.35 10.63
N HIS A 88 0.92 10.24 9.79
CA HIS A 88 2.27 10.58 10.17
C HIS A 88 3.03 11.18 9.00
N ILE A 89 3.77 12.26 9.28
CA ILE A 89 4.67 12.89 8.30
C ILE A 89 6.03 13.02 8.96
N ARG A 90 7.06 12.51 8.30
CA ARG A 90 8.45 12.65 8.72
C ARG A 90 9.28 13.17 7.57
N CYS A 91 10.25 13.99 7.91
CA CYS A 91 11.23 14.51 6.98
C CYS A 91 12.59 14.17 7.55
N HIS A 92 13.45 13.58 6.73
CA HIS A 92 14.78 13.17 7.17
C HIS A 92 15.82 13.58 6.13
N SER A 93 16.98 14.01 6.61
CA SER A 93 18.16 14.26 5.78
C SER A 93 19.05 13.02 5.79
N MET A 94 19.21 12.34 4.66
CA MET A 94 19.99 11.10 4.59
C MET A 94 21.44 11.41 4.22
N VAL A 95 22.38 11.10 5.12
CA VAL A 95 23.85 10.96 4.95
C VAL A 95 24.61 12.19 4.41
N ASN A 96 24.08 12.91 3.43
CA ASN A 96 24.55 14.20 2.94
C ASN A 96 23.52 15.26 3.31
N GLU A 97 23.96 16.39 3.87
CA GLU A 97 23.11 17.50 4.33
C GLU A 97 22.21 18.10 3.24
N GLY A 98 22.50 17.80 1.97
CA GLY A 98 21.72 18.24 0.81
C GLY A 98 20.62 17.29 0.32
N ASN A 99 20.42 16.09 0.90
CA ASN A 99 19.44 15.10 0.41
C ASN A 99 18.29 14.90 1.41
N LEU A 100 17.22 15.66 1.21
CA LEU A 100 16.03 15.65 2.06
C LEU A 100 14.94 14.74 1.49
N TYR A 101 14.49 13.77 2.29
CA TYR A 101 13.39 12.87 1.93
C TYR A 101 12.20 13.08 2.88
N GLY A 102 11.03 13.30 2.30
CA GLY A 102 9.76 13.34 3.02
C GLY A 102 9.06 11.99 2.94
N GLN A 103 8.77 11.39 4.10
CA GLN A 103 7.95 10.20 4.24
C GLN A 103 6.59 10.56 4.82
N VAL A 104 5.52 10.08 4.20
CA VAL A 104 4.13 10.30 4.61
C VAL A 104 3.45 8.95 4.77
N THR A 105 2.95 8.68 5.97
CA THR A 105 2.17 7.48 6.28
C THR A 105 0.68 7.81 6.19
N VAL A 106 -0.02 7.07 5.36
CA VAL A 106 -1.46 7.22 5.12
C VAL A 106 -2.18 5.96 5.57
N ARG A 107 -3.12 6.12 6.49
CA ARG A 107 -4.08 5.08 6.89
C ARG A 107 -5.15 4.98 5.82
N MET A 108 -5.34 3.78 5.30
CA MET A 108 -6.34 3.46 4.29
C MET A 108 -7.22 2.34 4.82
N HIS A 109 -8.53 2.55 4.75
CA HIS A 109 -9.52 1.55 5.11
C HIS A 109 -10.43 1.35 3.91
N THR A 110 -10.19 0.26 3.18
CA THR A 110 -10.77 0.03 1.87
C THR A 110 -11.24 -1.40 1.74
N ARG A 111 -12.27 -1.59 0.93
CA ARG A 111 -12.79 -2.90 0.57
C ARG A 111 -12.20 -3.31 -0.76
N GLN A 112 -11.54 -4.46 -0.77
CA GLN A 112 -10.77 -4.94 -1.92
C GLN A 112 -11.04 -6.42 -2.15
N THR A 113 -10.91 -6.89 -3.40
CA THR A 113 -10.81 -8.32 -3.72
C THR A 113 -9.39 -8.65 -4.11
N LEU A 114 -8.90 -9.80 -3.65
CA LEU A 114 -7.57 -10.29 -3.97
C LEU A 114 -7.65 -11.79 -4.23
N ALA A 115 -7.19 -12.21 -5.40
CA ALA A 115 -7.05 -13.61 -5.78
C ALA A 115 -5.64 -13.84 -6.32
N ILE A 116 -4.88 -14.72 -5.67
CA ILE A 116 -3.54 -15.10 -6.11
C ILE A 116 -3.60 -16.51 -6.65
N TYR A 117 -3.15 -16.69 -7.88
CA TYR A 117 -3.07 -17.96 -8.57
C TYR A 117 -1.63 -18.44 -8.66
N ASP A 118 -1.45 -19.76 -8.60
CA ASP A 118 -0.19 -20.43 -8.87
C ASP A 118 0.19 -20.37 -10.36
N ARG A 119 1.38 -20.85 -10.71
CA ARG A 119 1.87 -21.02 -12.09
C ARG A 119 0.91 -21.79 -12.99
N PHE A 120 0.18 -22.72 -12.38
CA PHE A 120 -0.77 -23.61 -13.04
C PHE A 120 -2.21 -23.06 -13.04
N GLY A 121 -2.42 -21.81 -12.62
CA GLY A 121 -3.76 -21.20 -12.59
C GLY A 121 -4.67 -21.67 -11.46
N ARG A 122 -4.14 -22.42 -10.47
CA ARG A 122 -4.89 -22.83 -9.28
C ARG A 122 -4.94 -21.69 -8.27
N LEU A 123 -6.10 -21.44 -7.67
CA LEU A 123 -6.26 -20.42 -6.63
C LEU A 123 -5.47 -20.83 -5.37
N MET A 124 -4.54 -19.97 -4.95
CA MET A 124 -3.71 -20.16 -3.76
C MET A 124 -4.18 -19.33 -2.57
N TYR A 125 -4.72 -18.14 -2.83
CA TYR A 125 -5.08 -17.18 -1.78
C TYR A 125 -6.25 -16.31 -2.21
N GLY A 126 -7.16 -16.08 -1.26
CA GLY A 126 -8.29 -15.16 -1.40
C GLY A 126 -9.33 -15.66 -2.39
N GLY A 127 -10.07 -14.72 -3.00
CA GLY A 127 -11.15 -15.01 -3.94
C GLY A 127 -11.53 -13.75 -4.71
N GLU A 128 -11.76 -13.89 -6.01
CA GLU A 128 -12.06 -12.75 -6.90
C GLU A 128 -13.41 -12.11 -6.57
N GLN A 129 -14.34 -12.90 -6.01
CA GLN A 129 -15.72 -12.50 -5.69
C GLN A 129 -15.94 -12.21 -4.20
N VAL A 130 -14.94 -12.46 -3.35
CA VAL A 130 -15.09 -12.30 -1.89
C VAL A 130 -14.44 -10.97 -1.49
N PRO A 131 -15.24 -9.91 -1.29
CA PRO A 131 -14.72 -8.63 -0.86
C PRO A 131 -14.23 -8.73 0.59
N LYS A 132 -13.05 -8.16 0.86
CA LYS A 132 -12.48 -8.10 2.20
C LYS A 132 -12.16 -6.68 2.60
N ASP A 133 -12.43 -6.39 3.86
CA ASP A 133 -12.15 -5.10 4.45
C ASP A 133 -10.70 -5.11 4.92
N VAL A 134 -9.92 -4.16 4.40
CA VAL A 134 -8.47 -4.15 4.55
C VAL A 134 -8.05 -2.79 5.08
N LEU A 135 -7.48 -2.81 6.29
CA LEU A 135 -6.89 -1.66 6.97
C LEU A 135 -5.36 -1.70 6.79
N GLU A 136 -4.82 -0.67 6.13
CA GLU A 136 -3.40 -0.61 5.78
C GLU A 136 -2.82 0.77 6.05
N TYR A 137 -1.56 0.81 6.47
CA TYR A 137 -0.81 2.04 6.62
C TYR A 137 0.25 2.07 5.53
N VAL A 138 -0.03 2.81 4.46
CA VAL A 138 0.85 2.91 3.29
C VAL A 138 1.78 4.10 3.47
N VAL A 139 3.08 3.86 3.31
CA VAL A 139 4.12 4.87 3.40
C VAL A 139 4.50 5.32 2.01
N PHE A 140 4.34 6.60 1.73
CA PHE A 140 4.85 7.27 0.56
C PHE A 140 6.15 8.00 0.89
N GLU A 141 7.06 8.04 -0.07
CA GLU A 141 8.32 8.76 0.02
C GLU A 141 8.47 9.68 -1.18
N LYS A 142 8.96 10.90 -0.94
CA LYS A 142 9.33 11.85 -1.97
C LYS A 142 10.69 12.45 -1.64
N HIS A 143 11.56 12.50 -2.65
CA HIS A 143 12.79 13.28 -2.58
C HIS A 143 12.41 14.76 -2.74
N LEU A 144 12.60 15.56 -1.70
CA LEU A 144 12.14 16.95 -1.64
C LEU A 144 13.06 17.91 -2.39
N VAL A 145 14.34 17.57 -2.49
CA VAL A 145 15.37 18.37 -3.18
C VAL A 145 15.21 18.29 -4.69
N ASN A 146 14.69 17.17 -5.19
CA ASN A 146 14.41 17.02 -6.60
C ASN A 146 13.09 17.72 -6.97
N VAL A 147 13.19 18.74 -7.82
CA VAL A 147 12.05 19.51 -8.35
C VAL A 147 11.06 18.61 -9.09
N TYR A 148 11.55 17.59 -9.80
CA TYR A 148 10.74 16.60 -10.51
C TYR A 148 10.37 15.39 -9.63
N GLY A 149 10.65 15.45 -8.33
CA GLY A 149 10.33 14.38 -7.39
C GLY A 149 8.82 14.13 -7.32
N THR A 150 8.40 12.93 -7.70
CA THR A 150 7.03 12.46 -7.49
C THR A 150 6.92 11.75 -6.15
N TRP A 151 5.70 11.68 -5.62
CA TRP A 151 5.40 10.80 -4.50
C TRP A 151 5.41 9.36 -5.00
N ARG A 152 6.18 8.51 -4.33
CA ARG A 152 6.30 7.09 -4.67
C ARG A 152 6.01 6.24 -3.45
N MET A 153 5.39 5.09 -3.65
CA MET A 153 5.14 4.16 -2.57
C MET A 153 6.47 3.55 -2.09
N HIS A 154 6.74 3.63 -0.80
CA HIS A 154 7.96 3.13 -0.19
C HIS A 154 7.77 1.82 0.57
N GLY A 155 6.57 1.61 1.12
CA GLY A 155 6.27 0.38 1.83
C GLY A 155 4.94 0.42 2.54
N LYS A 156 4.65 -0.67 3.23
CA LYS A 156 3.45 -0.86 4.02
C LYS A 156 3.85 -1.16 5.47
N ILE A 157 3.17 -0.53 6.42
CA ILE A 157 3.25 -0.84 7.84
C ILE A 157 2.09 -1.78 8.17
N VAL A 158 2.41 -2.91 8.79
CA VAL A 158 1.43 -3.86 9.31
C VAL A 158 1.45 -3.74 10.84
N PRO A 159 0.33 -3.36 11.47
CA PRO A 159 0.23 -3.34 12.92
C PRO A 159 0.50 -4.71 13.53
N ALA A 160 1.12 -4.77 14.70
CA ALA A 160 1.27 -6.03 15.45
C ALA A 160 -0.09 -6.61 15.90
N TRP A 161 -1.07 -5.75 16.18
CA TRP A 161 -2.43 -6.12 16.57
C TRP A 161 -3.34 -6.42 15.37
N ALA A 162 -2.86 -6.28 14.13
CA ALA A 162 -3.68 -6.55 12.96
C ALA A 162 -4.12 -8.01 12.94
N PRO A 163 -5.37 -8.30 12.51
CA PRO A 163 -5.82 -9.67 12.41
C PRO A 163 -4.88 -10.47 11.49
N PRO A 164 -4.61 -11.74 11.83
CA PRO A 164 -3.77 -12.59 10.99
C PRO A 164 -4.38 -12.70 9.59
N LYS A 165 -3.51 -12.74 8.58
CA LYS A 165 -3.94 -12.96 7.20
C LYS A 165 -4.62 -14.33 7.07
N ASP A 166 -5.52 -14.43 6.11
CA ASP A 166 -6.17 -15.70 5.81
C ASP A 166 -5.14 -16.80 5.52
N PRO A 167 -5.44 -18.06 5.87
CA PRO A 167 -4.55 -19.16 5.55
C PRO A 167 -4.34 -19.27 4.04
N ILE A 168 -3.08 -19.41 3.63
CA ILE A 168 -2.75 -19.74 2.24
C ILE A 168 -3.13 -21.19 2.00
N VAL A 169 -3.91 -21.45 0.96
CA VAL A 169 -4.21 -22.81 0.52
C VAL A 169 -2.91 -23.43 0.00
N LYS A 170 -2.22 -24.16 0.87
CA LYS A 170 -1.05 -24.96 0.49
C LYS A 170 -1.57 -26.19 -0.25
N VAL A 171 -1.45 -26.18 -1.57
CA VAL A 171 -1.62 -27.42 -2.35
C VAL A 171 -0.44 -28.32 -2.00
N MET A 172 -0.71 -29.44 -1.32
CA MET A 172 0.28 -30.50 -1.12
C MET A 172 0.73 -30.98 -2.50
N LEU A 173 2.03 -30.83 -2.79
CA LEU A 173 2.64 -31.51 -3.93
C LEU A 173 2.85 -32.97 -3.47
N PRO A 174 2.27 -33.98 -4.15
CA PRO A 174 2.67 -35.36 -3.91
C PRO A 174 4.15 -35.50 -4.29
N GLY A 175 4.91 -36.16 -3.41
CA GLY A 175 6.35 -36.40 -3.56
C GLY A 175 6.68 -37.42 -4.63
#